data_AF-A0A359LQV1-F1
#
_entry.id   AF-A0A359LQV1-F1
#
_cell.length_a   1.000
_cell.length_b   1.000
_cell.length_c   1.000
_cell.angle_alpha   90.00
_cell.angle_beta   90.00
_cell.angle_gamma   90.00
#
_symmetry.space_group_name_H-M   'P 1'
#
loop_
_entity.id
_entity.type
_entity.pdbx_description
1 polymer ?
#
loop_
_entity_poly.entity_id
_entity_poly.type
_entity_poly.pdbx_seq_one_letter_code
_entity_poly.pdbx_strand_id
1 'polypeptide(L)'
;MKPSNSRWKDHLGANVPPELSAEIDVFEHEIALKKQGKIEDKVFAETRLRRGAYGQRYDNGQRHDGIAARQLAYRDATTTKGPHTLWDAPGMQRIKIPFGGLNARQLE
;
A
#
# COMPACT_ATOMS: atom_id res chain seq x y z
N MET A 1 -17.12 0.81 -6.38
CA MET A 1 -15.84 0.64 -5.67
C MET A 1 -15.10 -0.51 -6.34
N LYS A 2 -13.96 -0.27 -7.01
CA LYS A 2 -13.23 -1.40 -7.61
C LYS A 2 -12.63 -2.24 -6.47
N PRO A 3 -13.00 -3.52 -6.31
CA PRO A 3 -12.30 -4.41 -5.40
C PRO A 3 -10.81 -4.43 -5.75
N SER A 4 -9.98 -4.90 -4.82
CA SER A 4 -8.59 -5.26 -5.12
C SER A 4 -8.54 -6.04 -6.43
N ASN A 5 -7.48 -5.81 -7.21
CA ASN A 5 -7.30 -6.52 -8.46
C ASN A 5 -7.04 -8.00 -8.13
N SER A 6 -7.99 -8.88 -8.47
CA SER A 6 -7.94 -10.32 -8.14
C SER A 6 -6.82 -11.08 -8.86
N ARG A 7 -6.13 -10.44 -9.82
CA ARG A 7 -5.05 -11.05 -10.60
C ARG A 7 -3.99 -11.74 -9.73
N TRP A 8 -3.66 -11.20 -8.55
CA TRP A 8 -2.67 -11.85 -7.70
C TRP A 8 -3.14 -13.23 -7.24
N LYS A 9 -4.43 -13.40 -6.92
CA LYS A 9 -5.00 -14.66 -6.45
C LYS A 9 -5.07 -15.67 -7.59
N ASP A 10 -5.37 -15.20 -8.80
CA ASP A 10 -5.36 -16.03 -10.02
C ASP A 10 -3.96 -16.58 -10.35
N HIS A 11 -2.90 -15.76 -10.18
CA HIS A 11 -1.53 -16.15 -10.53
C HIS A 11 -0.75 -16.83 -9.39
N LEU A 12 -0.98 -16.43 -8.15
CA LEU A 12 -0.17 -16.82 -6.99
C LEU A 12 -0.96 -17.58 -5.92
N GLY A 13 -2.30 -17.58 -5.96
CA GLY A 13 -3.13 -18.14 -4.89
C GLY A 13 -2.81 -19.60 -4.57
N ALA A 14 -2.53 -20.42 -5.58
CA ALA A 14 -2.15 -21.83 -5.40
C ALA A 14 -0.75 -22.03 -4.78
N ASN A 15 0.12 -21.02 -4.87
CA ASN A 15 1.52 -21.08 -4.42
C ASN A 15 1.74 -20.37 -3.07
N VAL A 16 0.77 -19.58 -2.61
CA VAL A 16 0.86 -18.81 -1.37
C VAL A 16 0.43 -19.70 -0.19
N PRO A 17 1.23 -19.76 0.90
CA PRO A 17 0.82 -20.47 2.11
C PRO A 17 -0.56 -19.99 2.62
N PRO A 18 -1.45 -20.88 3.08
CA PRO A 18 -2.81 -20.52 3.47
C PRO A 18 -2.89 -19.38 4.50
N GLU A 19 -1.99 -19.38 5.49
CA GLU A 19 -1.90 -18.32 6.50
C GLU A 19 -1.61 -16.95 5.88
N LEU A 20 -0.65 -16.89 4.94
CA LEU A 20 -0.31 -15.66 4.23
C LEU A 20 -1.47 -15.20 3.32
N SER A 21 -2.18 -16.14 2.68
CA SER A 21 -3.37 -15.79 1.89
C SER A 21 -4.46 -15.16 2.76
N ALA A 22 -4.73 -15.72 3.94
CA ALA A 22 -5.71 -15.18 4.86
C ALA A 22 -5.31 -13.78 5.35
N GLU A 23 -4.03 -13.57 5.64
CA GLU A 23 -3.48 -12.27 6.00
C GLU A 23 -3.64 -11.22 4.90
N ILE A 24 -3.43 -11.60 3.63
CA ILE A 24 -3.64 -10.70 2.48
C ILE A 24 -5.13 -10.34 2.37
N ASP A 25 -6.03 -11.32 2.50
CA ASP A 25 -7.47 -11.10 2.43
C ASP A 25 -7.98 -10.14 3.52
N VAL A 26 -7.45 -10.26 4.75
CA VAL A 26 -7.71 -9.30 5.84
C VAL A 26 -7.23 -7.91 5.46
N PHE A 27 -6.02 -7.77 4.92
CA PHE A 27 -5.48 -6.45 4.55
C PHE A 27 -6.26 -5.81 3.38
N GLU A 28 -6.74 -6.61 2.42
CA GLU A 28 -7.62 -6.13 1.36
C GLU A 28 -8.96 -5.61 1.91
N HIS A 29 -9.51 -6.28 2.92
CA HIS A 29 -10.71 -5.81 3.61
C HIS A 29 -10.46 -4.48 4.34
N GLU A 30 -9.35 -4.35 5.06
CA GLU A 30 -8.95 -3.11 5.74
C GLU A 30 -8.77 -1.95 4.74
N ILE A 31 -8.15 -2.21 3.59
CA ILE A 31 -8.05 -1.24 2.48
C ILE A 31 -9.44 -0.78 2.02
N ALA A 32 -10.37 -1.72 1.83
CA ALA A 32 -11.73 -1.40 1.40
C ALA A 32 -12.50 -0.58 2.44
N LEU A 33 -12.39 -0.95 3.72
CA LEU A 33 -12.98 -0.19 4.83
C LEU A 33 -12.38 1.21 4.93
N LYS A 34 -11.06 1.35 4.76
CA LYS A 34 -10.40 2.67 4.76
C LYS A 34 -10.92 3.58 3.66
N LYS A 35 -11.06 3.07 2.43
CA LYS A 35 -11.64 3.84 1.30
C LYS A 35 -13.09 4.26 1.54
N GLN A 36 -13.83 3.54 2.38
CA GLN A 36 -15.19 3.88 2.78
C GLN A 36 -15.24 4.86 3.96
N GLY A 37 -14.08 5.31 4.49
CA GLY A 37 -14.02 6.16 5.67
C GLY A 37 -14.34 5.45 6.98
N LYS A 38 -14.38 4.11 6.99
CA LYS A 38 -14.72 3.29 8.18
C LYS A 38 -13.53 3.00 9.08
N ILE A 39 -12.31 3.31 8.64
CA ILE A 39 -11.08 3.21 9.43
C ILE A 39 -10.41 4.58 9.43
N GLU A 40 -10.02 5.03 10.62
CA GLU A 40 -9.30 6.29 10.78
C GLU A 40 -7.89 6.23 10.17
N ASP A 41 -7.38 7.37 9.71
CA ASP A 41 -6.06 7.49 9.09
C ASP A 41 -4.93 6.95 9.97
N LYS A 42 -4.96 7.26 11.26
CA LYS A 42 -3.91 6.84 12.19
C LYS A 42 -3.87 5.32 12.38
N VAL A 43 -5.04 4.69 12.49
CA VAL A 43 -5.20 3.23 12.64
C VAL A 43 -4.75 2.53 11.35
N PHE A 44 -5.20 3.02 10.19
CA PHE A 44 -4.81 2.43 8.92
C PHE A 44 -3.32 2.63 8.60
N ALA A 45 -2.74 3.78 8.99
CA ALA A 45 -1.31 4.03 8.85
C ALA A 45 -0.47 2.98 9.59
N GLU A 46 -0.82 2.67 10.84
CA GLU A 46 -0.12 1.61 11.58
C GLU A 46 -0.23 0.26 10.88
N THR A 47 -1.45 -0.09 10.44
CA THR A 47 -1.77 -1.34 9.74
C THR A 47 -0.89 -1.53 8.49
N ARG A 48 -0.86 -0.53 7.59
CA ARG A 48 -0.06 -0.62 6.36
C ARG A 48 1.45 -0.67 6.63
N LEU A 49 1.93 0.04 7.66
CA LEU A 49 3.35 0.05 8.02
C LEU A 49 3.81 -1.31 8.55
N ARG A 50 2.98 -2.01 9.31
CA ARG A 50 3.24 -3.40 9.75
C ARG A 50 3.32 -4.38 8.57
N ARG A 51 2.59 -4.10 7.48
CA ARG A 51 2.64 -4.84 6.20
C ARG A 51 3.74 -4.39 5.24
N GLY A 52 4.60 -3.46 5.66
CA GLY A 52 5.69 -2.96 4.84
C GLY A 52 5.26 -2.03 3.69
N ALA A 53 4.01 -1.53 3.71
CA ALA A 53 3.50 -0.57 2.73
C ALA A 53 3.70 0.86 3.24
N TYR A 54 4.80 1.47 2.83
CA TYR A 54 5.26 2.79 3.26
C TYR A 54 4.83 3.92 2.32
N GLY A 55 4.80 5.12 2.88
CA GLY A 55 4.72 6.35 2.10
C GLY A 55 6.10 6.76 1.59
N GLN A 56 6.15 7.74 0.69
CA GLN A 56 7.37 8.35 0.16
C GLN A 56 7.46 9.80 0.67
N ARG A 57 8.65 10.43 0.62
CA ARG A 57 8.88 11.80 1.11
C ARG A 57 7.94 12.91 0.57
N TYR A 58 7.22 12.67 -0.53
CA TYR A 58 6.32 13.63 -1.18
C TYR A 58 4.88 13.10 -1.29
N ASP A 59 4.48 12.29 -0.31
CA ASP A 59 3.16 11.67 -0.28
C ASP A 59 2.04 12.58 0.24
N ASN A 60 2.39 13.73 0.80
CA ASN A 60 1.48 14.83 1.13
C ASN A 60 0.99 15.63 -0.09
N GLY A 61 1.45 15.27 -1.30
CA GLY A 61 1.06 15.94 -2.53
C GLY A 61 1.78 17.25 -2.78
N GLN A 62 2.86 17.56 -2.07
CA GLN A 62 3.68 18.71 -2.35
C GLN A 62 5.10 18.26 -2.69
N ARG A 63 5.70 18.89 -3.70
CA ARG A 63 7.10 18.64 -4.09
C ARG A 63 7.79 19.96 -4.42
N HIS A 64 8.99 20.13 -3.88
CA HIS A 64 9.83 21.28 -4.22
C HIS A 64 10.46 21.08 -5.60
N ASP A 65 10.37 22.08 -6.49
CA ASP A 65 10.96 22.06 -7.83
C ASP A 65 12.37 22.67 -7.90
N GLY A 66 12.87 23.17 -6.76
CA GLY A 66 14.14 23.90 -6.65
C GLY A 66 13.95 25.40 -6.46
N ILE A 67 12.74 25.92 -6.70
CA ILE A 67 12.38 27.33 -6.55
C ILE A 67 11.27 27.49 -5.49
N ALA A 68 10.25 26.64 -5.57
CA ALA A 68 9.10 26.69 -4.66
C ALA A 68 8.49 25.30 -4.44
N ALA A 69 7.68 25.18 -3.39
CA ALA A 69 6.79 24.03 -3.22
C ALA A 69 5.69 24.08 -4.30
N ARG A 70 5.53 22.97 -5.03
CA ARG A 70 4.48 22.76 -6.02
C ARG A 70 3.49 21.71 -5.53
N GLN A 71 2.21 21.95 -5.79
CA GLN A 71 1.17 20.96 -5.58
C GLN A 71 1.20 19.92 -6.71
N LEU A 72 1.24 18.65 -6.33
CA LEU A 72 1.09 17.51 -7.23
C LEU A 72 -0.41 17.27 -7.48
N ALA A 73 -0.77 17.13 -8.74
CA ALA A 73 -2.14 16.82 -9.16
C ALA A 73 -2.35 15.31 -9.15
N TYR A 74 -2.90 14.78 -8.06
CA TYR A 74 -3.42 13.42 -8.01
C TYR A 74 -4.90 13.39 -8.39
N ARG A 75 -5.35 12.25 -8.93
CA ARG A 75 -6.75 12.10 -9.37
C ARG A 75 -7.72 12.21 -8.20
N ASP A 76 -7.37 11.59 -7.08
CA ASP A 76 -8.05 11.78 -5.80
C ASP A 76 -7.12 12.50 -4.81
N ALA A 77 -7.43 13.77 -4.54
CA ALA A 77 -6.70 14.60 -3.59
C ALA A 77 -7.34 14.64 -2.19
N THR A 78 -8.44 13.91 -1.98
CA THR A 78 -9.22 13.93 -0.74
C THR A 78 -9.01 12.68 0.10
N THR A 79 -8.96 11.51 -0.55
CA THR A 79 -8.74 10.25 0.15
C THR A 79 -7.28 10.14 0.58
N THR A 80 -7.08 9.74 1.82
CA THR A 80 -5.76 9.51 2.41
C THR A 80 -5.60 8.05 2.82
N LYS A 81 -4.36 7.56 2.80
CA LYS A 81 -3.95 6.25 3.32
C LYS A 81 -3.16 6.36 4.63
N GLY A 82 -3.27 7.50 5.30
CA GLY A 82 -2.61 7.83 6.54
C GLY A 82 -2.54 9.34 6.75
N PRO A 83 -2.10 9.80 7.93
CA PRO A 83 -2.02 11.23 8.23
C PRO A 83 -1.14 11.94 7.20
N HIS A 84 -1.72 12.90 6.48
CA HIS A 84 -1.05 13.65 5.41
C HIS A 84 -0.44 12.78 4.29
N THR A 85 -0.94 11.56 4.09
CA THR A 85 -0.51 10.67 2.99
C THR A 85 -1.67 10.49 2.01
N LEU A 86 -1.60 11.15 0.85
CA LEU A 86 -2.62 11.05 -0.20
C LEU A 86 -2.70 9.62 -0.75
N TRP A 87 -3.92 9.17 -1.07
CA TRP A 87 -4.16 7.79 -1.50
C TRP A 87 -3.36 7.42 -2.74
N ASP A 88 -3.38 8.29 -3.75
CA ASP A 88 -2.75 8.08 -5.05
C ASP A 88 -1.25 8.42 -5.07
N ALA A 89 -0.72 8.98 -3.98
CA ALA A 89 0.70 9.28 -3.91
C ALA A 89 1.57 7.99 -3.99
N PRO A 90 2.77 8.04 -4.59
CA PRO A 90 3.64 6.89 -4.65
C PRO A 90 4.04 6.43 -3.25
N GLY A 91 4.31 5.14 -3.12
CA GLY A 91 4.77 4.52 -1.89
C GLY A 91 5.98 3.63 -2.13
N MET A 92 6.47 3.04 -1.04
CA MET A 92 7.53 2.04 -1.05
C MET A 92 6.99 0.76 -0.42
N GLN A 93 7.23 -0.39 -1.07
CA GLN A 93 6.91 -1.69 -0.50
C GLN A 93 8.19 -2.36 -0.01
N ARG A 94 8.21 -2.75 1.25
CA ARG A 94 9.26 -3.57 1.83
C ARG A 94 8.83 -5.04 1.76
N ILE A 95 9.63 -5.84 1.07
CA ILE A 95 9.49 -7.30 1.04
C ILE A 95 10.48 -7.87 2.04
N LYS A 96 10.00 -8.67 3.00
CA LYS A 96 10.87 -9.33 3.99
C LYS A 96 11.36 -10.64 3.41
N ILE A 97 12.69 -10.76 3.28
CA ILE A 97 13.37 -11.99 2.87
C ILE A 97 14.21 -12.46 4.06
N PRO A 98 13.72 -13.42 4.87
CA PRO A 98 14.46 -13.94 6.01
C PRO A 98 15.84 -14.44 5.57
N PHE A 99 16.90 -13.92 6.22
CA PHE A 99 18.29 -14.27 5.92
C PHE A 99 18.73 -14.05 4.46
N GLY A 100 17.98 -13.30 3.66
CA GLY A 100 18.30 -13.05 2.25
C GLY A 100 18.11 -14.26 1.32
N GLY A 101 17.51 -15.37 1.79
CA GLY A 101 17.33 -16.57 1.00
C GLY A 101 16.24 -16.42 -0.07
N LEU A 102 16.62 -16.47 -1.35
CA LEU A 102 15.72 -16.54 -2.51
C LEU A 102 16.29 -17.50 -3.54
N ASN A 103 15.40 -18.19 -4.27
CA ASN A 103 15.77 -18.90 -5.50
C ASN A 103 15.56 -18.01 -6.74
N ALA A 104 16.07 -18.44 -7.90
CA ALA A 104 15.96 -17.69 -9.15
C ALA A 104 14.51 -17.34 -9.52
N ARG A 105 13.57 -18.28 -9.35
CA ARG A 105 12.14 -18.07 -9.63
C ARG A 105 11.49 -17.03 -8.72
N GLN A 106 11.97 -16.87 -7.49
CA GLN A 106 11.44 -15.85 -6.56
C GLN A 106 12.02 -14.46 -6.82
N LEU A 107 13.10 -14.36 -7.59
CA LEU A 107 13.74 -13.10 -7.97
C LEU A 107 13.15 -12.51 -9.27
N GLU A 108 12.65 -13.36 -10.16
CA GLU A 108 11.94 -13.03 -11.41
C GLU A 108 10.53 -12.45 -11.14
#